data_AF-A0A3A4S418-F1
#
_entry.id   AF-A0A3A4S418-F1
#
_cell.length_a   1.000
_cell.length_b   1.000
_cell.length_c   1.000
_cell.angle_alpha   90.00
_cell.angle_beta   90.00
_cell.angle_gamma   90.00
#
_symmetry.space_group_name_H-M   'P 1'
#
loop_
_entity.id
_entity.type
_entity.pdbx_description
1 polymer ?
#
loop_
_entity_poly.entity_id
_entity_poly.type
_entity_poly.pdbx_seq_one_letter_code
_entity_poly.pdbx_strand_id
1 'polypeptide(L)'
;MTETLPPDAPDAAMIDEAVQYINERVAAHVYRGSLEIGEYVLERFFGNDIQLAGSKSRYKPVSYRKLCDHPDLAVSRFTLMNMVKTAVQVQFLISGGIPVDRLNYSQQVFLARLENNEEKLALARECIDAGILAEDLKARVREICDQSGSLSPVAAVRKYLDRINRWMLRMSVPEGMTDRTVIAGADPAEREKILDAAGGILEDMSVITNRIRDLVTTLTETPAEPEIPPLPEEPA
;
A
#
# COMPACT_ATOMS: atom_id res chain seq x y z
N MET A 1 52.94 20.49 2.23
CA MET A 1 52.17 19.60 1.33
C MET A 1 50.71 19.94 1.52
N THR A 2 50.23 20.90 0.73
CA THR A 2 48.82 21.29 0.67
C THR A 2 48.27 20.63 -0.58
N GLU A 3 47.57 19.53 -0.37
CA GLU A 3 46.88 18.77 -1.41
C GLU A 3 45.61 19.57 -1.79
N THR A 4 45.71 20.34 -2.87
CA THR A 4 44.58 21.02 -3.50
C THR A 4 43.78 20.01 -4.31
N LEU A 5 42.61 19.61 -3.80
CA LEU A 5 41.56 18.96 -4.58
C LEU A 5 41.20 19.83 -5.80
N PRO A 6 41.02 19.27 -7.01
CA PRO A 6 40.62 20.06 -8.18
C PRO A 6 39.16 20.51 -8.05
N PRO A 7 38.83 21.78 -8.38
CA PRO A 7 37.48 22.27 -8.41
C PRO A 7 36.92 22.07 -9.81
N ASP A 8 36.24 20.95 -10.06
CA ASP A 8 35.33 20.85 -11.20
C ASP A 8 34.04 20.20 -10.71
N ALA A 9 33.17 21.03 -10.13
CA ALA A 9 31.78 20.67 -9.99
C ALA A 9 31.24 20.45 -11.42
N PRO A 10 30.62 19.30 -11.71
CA PRO A 10 30.08 19.03 -13.04
C PRO A 10 29.11 20.16 -13.45
N ASP A 11 29.28 20.67 -14.68
CA ASP A 11 28.42 21.70 -15.25
C ASP A 11 26.94 21.23 -15.16
N ALA A 12 26.06 22.12 -14.72
CA ALA A 12 24.63 21.81 -14.55
C ALA A 12 24.02 21.28 -15.86
N ALA A 13 24.48 21.78 -17.01
CA ALA A 13 24.06 21.29 -18.32
C ALA A 13 24.43 19.82 -18.55
N MET A 14 25.59 19.37 -18.07
CA MET A 14 26.03 17.97 -18.19
C MET A 14 25.20 17.04 -17.28
N ILE A 15 24.81 17.52 -16.10
CA ILE A 15 23.91 16.78 -15.21
C ILE A 15 22.53 16.63 -15.87
N ASP A 16 21.98 17.70 -16.43
CA ASP A 16 20.67 17.68 -17.07
C ASP A 16 20.63 16.73 -18.29
N GLU A 17 21.68 16.74 -19.12
CA GLU A 17 21.84 15.81 -20.24
C GLU A 17 21.91 14.36 -19.77
N ALA A 18 22.70 14.07 -18.74
CA ALA A 18 22.82 12.73 -18.17
C ALA A 18 21.48 12.24 -17.58
N VAL A 19 20.75 13.12 -16.88
CA VAL A 19 19.43 12.81 -16.34
C VAL A 19 18.45 12.51 -17.47
N GLN A 20 18.42 13.32 -18.53
CA GLN A 20 17.57 13.08 -19.69
C GLN A 20 17.90 11.73 -20.35
N TYR A 21 19.17 11.46 -20.62
CA TYR A 21 19.65 10.23 -21.25
C TYR A 21 19.28 8.97 -20.44
N ILE A 22 19.38 9.04 -19.11
CA ILE A 22 18.99 7.95 -18.20
C ILE A 22 17.47 7.76 -18.22
N ASN A 23 16.71 8.85 -18.08
CA ASN A 23 15.25 8.81 -18.05
C ASN A 23 14.67 8.18 -19.33
N GLU A 24 15.22 8.53 -20.50
CA GLU A 24 14.82 7.94 -21.78
C GLU A 24 15.02 6.41 -21.81
N ARG A 25 16.15 5.92 -21.30
CA ARG A 25 16.45 4.47 -21.27
C ARG A 25 15.61 3.71 -20.26
N VAL A 26 15.41 4.29 -19.09
CA VAL A 26 14.54 3.73 -18.06
C VAL A 26 13.11 3.63 -18.62
N ALA A 27 12.63 4.67 -19.30
CA ALA A 27 11.33 4.65 -19.95
C ALA A 27 11.22 3.59 -21.06
N ALA A 28 12.20 3.53 -21.95
CA ALA A 28 12.20 2.61 -23.08
C ALA A 28 12.26 1.13 -22.67
N HIS A 29 13.03 0.80 -21.62
CA HIS A 29 13.32 -0.59 -21.29
C HIS A 29 12.66 -1.07 -19.99
N VAL A 30 12.72 -0.29 -18.92
CA VAL A 30 12.24 -0.73 -17.60
C VAL A 30 10.73 -0.56 -17.51
N TYR A 31 10.21 0.59 -17.92
CA TYR A 31 8.78 0.89 -17.79
C TYR A 31 7.95 0.13 -18.81
N ARG A 32 8.40 0.09 -20.07
CA ARG A 32 7.78 -0.74 -21.10
C ARG A 32 7.78 -2.21 -20.71
N GLY A 33 8.91 -2.76 -20.26
CA GLY A 33 8.98 -4.14 -19.80
C GLY A 33 8.07 -4.41 -18.59
N SER A 34 7.93 -3.44 -17.68
CA SER A 34 7.00 -3.53 -16.54
C SER A 34 5.54 -3.61 -16.99
N LEU A 35 5.15 -2.83 -18.00
CA LEU A 35 3.80 -2.88 -18.58
C LEU A 35 3.56 -4.20 -19.30
N GLU A 36 4.50 -4.66 -20.14
CA GLU A 36 4.40 -5.93 -20.87
C GLU A 36 4.27 -7.13 -19.91
N ILE A 37 5.03 -7.15 -18.81
CA ILE A 37 4.88 -8.16 -17.74
C ILE A 37 3.51 -8.06 -17.09
N GLY A 38 3.05 -6.85 -16.79
CA GLY A 38 1.73 -6.60 -16.19
C GLY A 38 0.58 -7.10 -17.07
N GLU A 39 0.65 -6.81 -18.37
CA GLU A 39 -0.31 -7.25 -19.39
C GLU A 39 -0.31 -8.78 -19.54
N TYR A 40 0.88 -9.40 -19.63
CA TYR A 40 1.00 -10.86 -19.70
C TYR A 40 0.32 -11.52 -18.51
N VAL A 41 0.55 -11.01 -17.30
CA VAL A 41 -0.05 -11.57 -16.09
C VAL A 41 -1.56 -11.30 -16.03
N LEU A 42 -2.00 -10.10 -16.42
CA LEU A 42 -3.41 -9.74 -16.50
C LEU A 42 -4.18 -10.67 -17.45
N GLU A 43 -3.64 -10.93 -18.63
CA GLU A 43 -4.23 -11.82 -19.62
C GLU A 43 -4.27 -13.27 -19.11
N ARG A 44 -3.12 -13.80 -18.67
CA ARG A 44 -2.96 -15.23 -18.38
C ARG A 44 -3.53 -15.68 -17.03
N PHE A 45 -3.53 -14.81 -16.03
CA PHE A 45 -3.93 -15.18 -14.66
C PHE A 45 -5.24 -14.52 -14.21
N PHE A 46 -5.64 -13.43 -14.86
CA PHE A 46 -6.86 -12.70 -14.52
C PHE A 46 -7.86 -12.63 -15.69
N GLY A 47 -7.55 -13.18 -16.87
CA GLY A 47 -8.47 -13.22 -18.00
C GLY A 47 -8.91 -11.85 -18.50
N ASN A 48 -8.04 -10.84 -18.39
CA ASN A 48 -8.35 -9.43 -18.63
C ASN A 48 -9.44 -8.84 -17.70
N ASP A 49 -9.76 -9.51 -16.59
CA ASP A 49 -10.66 -8.98 -15.56
C ASP A 49 -9.91 -7.98 -14.67
N ILE A 50 -10.09 -6.71 -15.03
CA ILE A 50 -9.57 -5.52 -14.33
C ILE A 50 -10.02 -5.48 -12.85
N GLN A 51 -11.28 -5.84 -12.58
CA GLN A 51 -11.85 -5.79 -11.24
C GLN A 51 -11.24 -6.89 -10.36
N LEU A 52 -11.05 -8.08 -10.92
CA LEU A 52 -10.41 -9.20 -10.25
C LEU A 52 -8.93 -8.91 -9.93
N ALA A 53 -8.20 -8.30 -10.87
CA ALA A 53 -6.80 -7.91 -10.68
C ALA A 53 -6.65 -6.85 -9.58
N GLY A 54 -7.54 -5.84 -9.58
CA GLY A 54 -7.58 -4.75 -8.60
C GLY A 54 -8.09 -5.15 -7.21
N SER A 55 -8.82 -6.26 -7.10
CA SER A 55 -9.48 -6.69 -5.87
C SER A 55 -8.50 -6.93 -4.70
N LYS A 56 -8.94 -6.52 -3.49
CA LYS A 56 -8.25 -6.79 -2.22
C LYS A 56 -8.62 -8.15 -1.63
N SER A 57 -9.41 -8.96 -2.36
CA SER A 57 -9.87 -10.26 -1.88
C SER A 57 -8.68 -11.17 -1.54
N ARG A 58 -8.78 -11.86 -0.40
CA ARG A 58 -7.81 -12.90 0.00
C ARG A 58 -7.79 -14.07 -1.00
N TYR A 59 -8.85 -14.22 -1.78
CA TYR A 59 -9.07 -15.29 -2.74
C TYR A 59 -8.73 -14.85 -4.16
N LYS A 60 -7.52 -14.31 -4.36
CA LYS A 60 -6.99 -14.19 -5.73
C LYS A 60 -6.90 -15.58 -6.37
N PRO A 61 -6.96 -15.68 -7.71
CA PRO A 61 -6.86 -16.96 -8.39
C PRO A 61 -5.68 -17.78 -7.84
N VAL A 62 -5.93 -19.06 -7.55
CA VAL A 62 -4.92 -19.97 -6.96
C VAL A 62 -3.66 -19.99 -7.82
N SER A 63 -3.81 -19.86 -9.14
CA SER A 63 -2.74 -19.76 -10.13
C SER A 63 -1.83 -18.54 -9.91
N TYR A 64 -2.39 -17.34 -9.63
CA TYR A 64 -1.59 -16.14 -9.38
C TYR A 64 -0.78 -16.24 -8.08
N ARG A 65 -1.37 -16.83 -7.03
CA ARG A 65 -0.64 -17.06 -5.77
C ARG A 65 0.55 -18.00 -5.99
N LYS A 66 0.34 -19.11 -6.71
CA LYS A 66 1.41 -20.04 -7.07
C LYS A 66 2.53 -19.39 -7.89
N LEU A 67 2.18 -18.50 -8.83
CA LEU A 67 3.17 -17.71 -9.57
C LEU A 67 4.03 -16.85 -8.64
N CYS A 68 3.39 -16.16 -7.68
CA CYS A 68 4.09 -15.29 -6.74
C CYS A 68 5.01 -16.03 -5.77
N ASP A 69 4.72 -17.30 -5.50
CA ASP A 69 5.50 -18.15 -4.59
C ASP A 69 6.62 -18.92 -5.34
N HIS A 70 6.80 -18.70 -6.65
CA HIS A 70 7.80 -19.38 -7.47
C HIS A 70 9.23 -18.86 -7.15
N PRO A 71 10.21 -19.73 -6.84
CA PRO A 71 11.54 -19.32 -6.37
C PRO A 71 12.34 -18.54 -7.42
N ASP A 72 12.15 -18.85 -8.70
CA ASP A 72 12.87 -18.18 -9.80
C ASP A 72 12.22 -16.87 -10.27
N LEU A 73 11.18 -16.39 -9.59
CA LEU A 73 10.55 -15.13 -9.95
C LEU A 73 11.49 -13.97 -9.63
N ALA A 74 11.96 -13.28 -10.67
CA ALA A 74 12.93 -12.19 -10.55
C ALA A 74 12.38 -10.91 -9.86
N VAL A 75 11.07 -10.84 -9.64
CA VAL A 75 10.39 -9.68 -9.05
C VAL A 75 9.58 -10.07 -7.83
N SER A 76 9.51 -9.17 -6.84
CA SER A 76 8.66 -9.41 -5.68
C SER A 76 7.19 -9.48 -6.07
N ARG A 77 6.40 -10.22 -5.28
CA ARG A 77 4.93 -10.24 -5.39
C ARG A 77 4.30 -8.85 -5.43
N PHE A 78 4.86 -7.90 -4.66
CA PHE A 78 4.38 -6.52 -4.61
C PHE A 78 4.67 -5.78 -5.92
N THR A 79 5.90 -5.90 -6.43
CA THR A 79 6.31 -5.34 -7.71
C THR A 79 5.44 -5.87 -8.85
N LEU A 80 5.24 -7.19 -8.91
CA LEU A 80 4.41 -7.82 -9.93
C LEU A 80 2.95 -7.33 -9.87
N MET A 81 2.40 -7.17 -8.67
CA MET A 81 1.06 -6.64 -8.49
C MET A 81 0.94 -5.18 -8.96
N ASN A 82 1.97 -4.35 -8.74
CA ASN A 82 1.97 -2.98 -9.24
C ASN A 82 2.01 -2.96 -10.78
N MET A 83 2.86 -3.78 -11.40
CA MET A 83 2.91 -3.94 -12.87
C MET A 83 1.54 -4.27 -13.45
N VAL A 84 0.84 -5.26 -12.88
CA VAL A 84 -0.53 -5.63 -13.30
C VAL A 84 -1.51 -4.47 -13.14
N LYS A 85 -1.50 -3.80 -11.98
CA LYS A 85 -2.42 -2.68 -11.73
C LYS A 85 -2.17 -1.49 -12.65
N THR A 86 -0.90 -1.20 -12.94
CA THR A 86 -0.52 -0.13 -13.86
C THR A 86 -0.92 -0.48 -15.28
N ALA A 87 -0.75 -1.72 -15.74
CA ALA A 87 -1.24 -2.18 -17.05
C ALA A 87 -2.76 -2.02 -17.19
N VAL A 88 -3.53 -2.49 -16.19
CA VAL A 88 -4.98 -2.32 -16.10
C VAL A 88 -5.40 -0.86 -16.22
N GLN A 89 -4.70 0.02 -15.49
CA GLN A 89 -5.02 1.43 -15.47
C GLN A 89 -4.63 2.12 -16.78
N VAL A 90 -3.53 1.74 -17.42
CA VAL A 90 -3.14 2.27 -18.73
C VAL A 90 -4.26 2.02 -19.75
N GLN A 91 -4.84 0.81 -19.76
CA GLN A 91 -6.01 0.51 -20.59
C GLN A 91 -7.21 1.42 -20.27
N PHE A 92 -7.50 1.65 -18.99
CA PHE A 92 -8.54 2.57 -18.56
C PHE A 92 -8.29 4.02 -19.03
N LEU A 93 -7.06 4.53 -18.85
CA LEU A 93 -6.68 5.87 -19.28
C LEU A 93 -6.80 6.05 -20.80
N ILE A 94 -6.32 5.08 -21.59
CA ILE A 94 -6.46 5.09 -23.05
C ILE A 94 -7.94 5.10 -23.44
N SER A 95 -8.76 4.25 -22.81
CA SER A 95 -10.21 4.21 -23.08
C SER A 95 -10.94 5.52 -22.72
N GLY A 96 -10.42 6.26 -21.75
CA GLY A 96 -10.87 7.60 -21.34
C GLY A 96 -10.27 8.76 -22.16
N GLY A 97 -9.55 8.45 -23.24
CA GLY A 97 -8.95 9.44 -24.15
C GLY A 97 -7.70 10.14 -23.62
N ILE A 98 -7.00 9.54 -22.66
CA ILE A 98 -5.77 10.09 -22.08
C ILE A 98 -4.54 9.57 -22.85
N PRO A 99 -3.69 10.45 -23.40
CA PRO A 99 -2.45 10.03 -24.05
C PRO A 99 -1.40 9.65 -23.01
N VAL A 100 -1.35 8.35 -22.68
CA VAL A 100 -0.49 7.78 -21.61
C VAL A 100 1.02 7.94 -21.87
N ASP A 101 1.42 8.13 -23.13
CA ASP A 101 2.79 8.43 -23.55
C ASP A 101 3.29 9.79 -23.03
N ARG A 102 2.36 10.69 -22.68
CA ARG A 102 2.66 11.98 -22.04
C ARG A 102 2.76 11.90 -20.52
N LEU A 103 2.53 10.74 -19.91
CA LEU A 103 2.68 10.49 -18.48
C LEU A 103 3.94 9.67 -18.21
N ASN A 104 4.78 10.13 -17.28
CA ASN A 104 5.90 9.31 -16.82
C ASN A 104 5.38 8.11 -16.00
N TYR A 105 6.16 7.03 -15.95
CA TYR A 105 5.72 5.80 -15.28
C TYR A 105 5.46 5.99 -13.79
N SER A 106 6.22 6.84 -13.10
CA SER A 106 5.95 7.15 -11.69
C SER A 106 4.55 7.73 -11.50
N GLN A 107 4.13 8.66 -12.37
CA GLN A 107 2.77 9.19 -12.39
C GLN A 107 1.75 8.11 -12.68
N GLN A 108 2.01 7.24 -13.66
CA GLN A 108 1.14 6.09 -13.95
C GLN A 108 0.98 5.20 -12.71
N VAL A 109 2.08 4.84 -12.02
CA VAL A 109 2.06 4.05 -10.78
C VAL A 109 1.28 4.74 -9.66
N PHE A 110 1.39 6.06 -9.49
CA PHE A 110 0.62 6.78 -8.47
C PHE A 110 -0.87 6.80 -8.78
N LEU A 111 -1.24 7.07 -10.03
CA LEU A 111 -2.62 6.99 -10.50
C LEU A 111 -3.19 5.56 -10.36
N ALA A 112 -2.35 4.51 -10.36
CA ALA A 112 -2.79 3.11 -10.18
C ALA A 112 -3.39 2.84 -8.80
N ARG A 113 -3.16 3.75 -7.85
CA ARG A 113 -3.66 3.65 -6.48
C ARG A 113 -5.10 4.14 -6.33
N LEU A 114 -5.58 4.98 -7.25
CA LEU A 114 -6.94 5.48 -7.27
C LEU A 114 -7.89 4.47 -7.93
N GLU A 115 -9.18 4.60 -7.70
CA GLU A 115 -10.20 3.82 -8.42
C GLU A 115 -10.32 4.31 -9.88
N ASN A 116 -10.71 3.43 -10.79
CA ASN A 116 -10.90 3.77 -12.20
C ASN A 116 -12.22 4.53 -12.38
N ASN A 117 -12.19 5.85 -12.21
CA ASN A 117 -13.34 6.75 -12.27
C ASN A 117 -13.00 8.07 -13.00
N GLU A 118 -13.99 8.95 -13.16
CA GLU A 118 -13.81 10.27 -13.79
C GLU A 118 -12.81 11.17 -13.04
N GLU A 119 -12.73 11.06 -11.71
CA GLU A 119 -11.78 11.83 -10.90
C GLU A 119 -10.32 11.48 -11.28
N LYS A 120 -10.02 10.19 -11.49
CA LYS A 120 -8.73 9.75 -12.01
C LYS A 120 -8.44 10.33 -13.40
N LEU A 121 -9.43 10.34 -14.30
CA LEU A 121 -9.26 10.88 -15.64
C LEU A 121 -8.98 12.38 -15.60
N ALA A 122 -9.70 13.13 -14.75
CA ALA A 122 -9.46 14.55 -14.54
C ALA A 122 -8.05 14.82 -14.02
N LEU A 123 -7.59 14.06 -13.01
CA LEU A 123 -6.25 14.20 -12.45
C LEU A 123 -5.17 13.83 -13.48
N ALA A 124 -5.40 12.82 -14.31
CA ALA A 124 -4.49 12.46 -15.38
C ALA A 124 -4.36 13.56 -16.45
N ARG A 125 -5.46 14.24 -16.82
CA ARG A 125 -5.43 15.41 -17.71
C ARG A 125 -4.67 16.56 -17.06
N GLU A 126 -4.93 16.83 -15.78
CA GLU A 126 -4.21 17.87 -15.03
C GLU A 126 -2.70 17.63 -15.01
N CYS A 127 -2.25 16.38 -14.85
CA CYS A 127 -0.82 16.04 -14.95
C CYS A 127 -0.21 16.37 -16.32
N ILE A 128 -0.97 16.17 -17.40
CA ILE A 128 -0.51 16.39 -18.77
C ILE A 128 -0.53 17.88 -19.14
N ASP A 129 -1.58 18.59 -18.73
CA ASP A 129 -1.83 19.98 -19.13
C ASP A 129 -1.08 20.98 -18.25
N ALA A 130 -1.03 20.73 -16.93
CA ALA A 130 -0.36 21.60 -15.96
C ALA A 130 1.08 21.14 -15.63
N GLY A 131 1.52 19.98 -16.14
CA GLY A 131 2.87 19.47 -15.93
C GLY A 131 3.19 19.11 -14.48
N ILE A 132 2.21 18.58 -13.74
CA ILE A 132 2.37 18.23 -12.32
C ILE A 132 3.50 17.21 -12.13
N LEU A 133 4.44 17.49 -11.23
CA LEU A 133 5.54 16.58 -10.91
C LEU A 133 5.05 15.32 -10.18
N ALA A 134 5.80 14.23 -10.29
CA ALA A 134 5.40 12.95 -9.72
C ALA A 134 5.23 12.99 -8.18
N GLU A 135 6.02 13.81 -7.47
CA GLU A 135 5.90 13.97 -6.02
C GLU A 135 4.65 14.76 -5.61
N ASP A 136 4.26 15.78 -6.38
CA ASP A 136 3.02 16.53 -6.15
C ASP A 136 1.79 15.65 -6.39
N LEU A 137 1.83 14.85 -7.47
CA LEU A 137 0.78 13.87 -7.74
C LEU A 137 0.68 12.83 -6.63
N LYS A 138 1.80 12.35 -6.09
CA LYS A 138 1.83 11.41 -4.97
C LYS A 138 1.20 12.00 -3.71
N ALA A 139 1.45 13.28 -3.43
CA ALA A 139 0.81 13.98 -2.32
C ALA A 139 -0.71 14.06 -2.53
N ARG A 140 -1.14 14.47 -3.73
CA ARG A 140 -2.57 14.61 -4.05
C ARG A 140 -3.32 13.28 -4.07
N VAL A 141 -2.71 12.21 -4.62
CA VAL A 141 -3.25 10.85 -4.55
C VAL A 141 -3.39 10.38 -3.10
N ARG A 142 -2.44 10.75 -2.22
CA ARG A 142 -2.50 10.44 -0.80
C ARG A 142 -3.67 11.16 -0.15
N GLU A 143 -3.85 12.45 -0.41
CA GLU A 143 -4.98 13.23 0.09
C GLU A 143 -6.31 12.65 -0.38
N ILE A 144 -6.45 12.30 -1.66
CA ILE A 144 -7.66 11.64 -2.18
C ILE A 144 -7.86 10.30 -1.46
N CYS A 145 -6.83 9.46 -1.35
CA CYS A 145 -6.93 8.18 -0.63
C CYS A 145 -7.29 8.36 0.86
N ASP A 146 -6.87 9.46 1.48
CA ASP A 146 -7.14 9.79 2.88
C ASP A 146 -8.52 10.47 3.05
N GLN A 147 -9.03 11.20 2.04
CA GLN A 147 -10.35 11.83 2.00
C GLN A 147 -11.47 10.86 1.60
N SER A 148 -11.25 10.03 0.56
CA SER A 148 -12.04 8.81 0.31
C SER A 148 -11.89 7.81 1.47
N GLY A 149 -10.84 7.98 2.27
CA GLY A 149 -10.56 7.34 3.54
C GLY A 149 -11.03 8.12 4.77
N SER A 150 -11.97 9.07 4.63
CA SER A 150 -12.82 9.56 5.72
C SER A 150 -13.61 8.38 6.27
N LEU A 151 -12.90 7.56 7.03
CA LEU A 151 -13.47 6.55 7.85
C LEU A 151 -14.30 7.33 8.85
N SER A 152 -15.62 7.13 8.82
CA SER A 152 -16.43 7.28 10.01
C SER A 152 -15.60 6.78 11.21
N PRO A 153 -15.62 7.45 12.37
CA PRO A 153 -14.88 7.02 13.56
C PRO A 153 -14.98 5.51 13.82
N VAL A 154 -16.13 4.92 13.51
CA VAL A 154 -16.40 3.47 13.54
C VAL A 154 -15.48 2.65 12.61
N ALA A 155 -15.25 3.11 11.38
CA ALA A 155 -14.40 2.44 10.41
C ALA A 155 -12.90 2.62 10.73
N ALA A 156 -12.52 3.72 11.40
CA ALA A 156 -11.16 3.90 11.93
C ALA A 156 -10.88 2.93 13.09
N VAL A 157 -11.83 2.81 14.02
CA VAL A 157 -11.80 1.81 15.11
C VAL A 157 -11.74 0.39 14.53
N ARG A 158 -12.55 0.07 13.52
CA ARG A 158 -12.51 -1.25 12.85
C ARG A 158 -11.15 -1.55 12.22
N LYS A 159 -10.55 -0.59 11.49
CA LYS A 159 -9.20 -0.77 10.91
C LYS A 159 -8.12 -0.95 11.98
N TYR A 160 -8.25 -0.26 13.11
CA TYR A 160 -7.34 -0.44 14.25
C TYR A 160 -7.46 -1.85 14.84
N LEU A 161 -8.69 -2.34 15.08
CA LEU A 161 -8.93 -3.72 15.54
C LEU A 161 -8.41 -4.77 14.54
N ASP A 162 -8.61 -4.57 13.24
CA ASP A 162 -8.07 -5.46 12.18
C ASP A 162 -6.53 -5.46 12.14
N ARG A 163 -5.89 -4.34 12.53
CA ARG A 163 -4.42 -4.27 12.64
C ARG A 163 -3.93 -5.07 13.85
N ILE A 164 -4.57 -4.93 15.01
CA ILE A 164 -4.25 -5.70 16.22
C ILE A 164 -4.46 -7.20 15.94
N ASN A 165 -5.60 -7.58 15.37
CA ASN A 165 -5.88 -8.98 15.05
C ASN A 165 -4.85 -9.58 14.09
N ARG A 166 -4.46 -8.85 13.04
CA ARG A 166 -3.40 -9.30 12.12
C ARG A 166 -2.03 -9.40 12.78
N TRP A 167 -1.71 -8.50 13.71
CA TRP A 167 -0.47 -8.58 14.47
C TRP A 167 -0.45 -9.83 15.34
N MET A 168 -1.53 -10.09 16.10
CA MET A 168 -1.66 -11.30 16.93
C MET A 168 -1.59 -12.59 16.10
N LEU A 169 -2.28 -12.65 14.96
CA LEU A 169 -2.27 -13.82 14.06
C LEU A 169 -0.90 -14.08 13.41
N ARG A 170 0.00 -13.09 13.40
CA ARG A 170 1.35 -13.22 12.86
C ARG A 170 2.40 -13.51 13.93
N MET A 171 2.05 -13.42 15.21
CA MET A 171 2.94 -13.82 16.28
C MET A 171 3.01 -15.35 16.31
N SER A 172 4.04 -15.92 15.71
CA SER A 172 4.44 -17.30 15.96
C SER A 172 5.33 -17.33 17.20
N VAL A 173 4.94 -18.10 18.21
CA VAL A 173 5.82 -18.41 19.34
C VAL A 173 6.96 -19.28 18.79
N PRO A 174 8.23 -18.86 18.88
CA PRO A 174 9.35 -19.69 18.45
C PRO A 174 9.36 -21.03 19.19
N GLU A 175 9.70 -22.12 18.49
CA GLU A 175 9.91 -23.42 19.14
C GLU A 175 10.98 -23.28 20.23
N GLY A 176 10.68 -23.80 21.43
CA GLY A 176 11.59 -23.71 22.58
C GLY A 176 11.42 -22.46 23.47
N MET A 177 10.58 -21.48 23.11
CA MET A 177 10.35 -20.28 23.94
C MET A 177 9.75 -20.61 25.32
N THR A 178 9.08 -21.75 25.46
CA THR A 178 8.54 -22.26 26.73
C THR A 178 9.36 -23.41 27.32
N ASP A 179 10.47 -23.80 26.67
CA ASP A 179 11.32 -24.87 27.13
C ASP A 179 12.20 -24.39 28.30
N ARG A 180 11.91 -24.92 29.48
CA ARG A 180 12.63 -24.60 30.72
C ARG A 180 14.11 -24.94 30.64
N THR A 181 14.50 -25.93 29.83
CA THR A 181 15.90 -26.34 29.70
C THR A 181 16.71 -25.35 28.87
N VAL A 182 16.11 -24.79 27.81
CA VAL A 182 16.69 -23.73 26.98
C VAL A 182 16.84 -22.43 27.79
N ILE A 183 15.82 -22.08 28.57
CA ILE A 183 15.84 -20.88 29.43
C ILE A 183 16.84 -21.03 30.58
N ALA A 184 16.96 -22.22 31.18
CA ALA A 184 17.89 -22.48 32.27
C ALA A 184 19.37 -22.49 31.83
N GLY A 185 19.63 -22.82 30.56
CA GLY A 185 20.97 -22.81 29.97
C GLY A 185 21.49 -21.43 29.55
N ALA A 186 20.63 -20.40 29.53
CA ALA A 186 21.02 -19.03 29.21
C ALA A 186 21.80 -18.36 30.35
N ASP A 187 22.75 -17.50 29.97
CA ASP A 187 23.53 -16.70 30.93
C ASP A 187 22.61 -15.80 31.78
N PRO A 188 22.92 -15.55 33.08
CA PRO A 188 22.12 -14.65 33.93
C PRO A 188 21.81 -13.27 33.32
N ALA A 189 22.74 -12.63 32.62
CA ALA A 189 22.53 -11.31 32.03
C ALA A 189 21.60 -11.37 30.80
N GLU A 190 21.64 -12.46 30.04
CA GLU A 190 20.70 -12.68 28.95
C GLU A 190 19.29 -12.96 29.46
N ARG A 191 19.16 -13.73 30.55
CA ARG A 191 17.87 -13.97 31.21
C ARG A 191 17.23 -12.69 31.73
N GLU A 192 18.02 -11.81 32.34
CA GLU A 192 17.55 -10.51 32.81
C GLU A 192 17.04 -9.63 31.66
N LYS A 193 17.77 -9.57 30.54
CA LYS A 193 17.32 -8.84 29.34
C LYS A 193 16.02 -9.40 28.75
N ILE A 194 15.89 -10.73 28.71
CA ILE A 194 14.66 -11.39 28.23
C ILE A 194 13.49 -11.10 29.18
N LEU A 195 13.72 -11.10 30.49
CA LEU A 195 12.70 -10.77 31.50
C LEU A 195 12.24 -9.31 31.37
N ASP A 196 13.16 -8.37 31.21
CA ASP A 196 12.85 -6.95 31.01
C ASP A 196 12.04 -6.73 29.73
N ALA A 197 12.48 -7.32 28.61
CA ALA A 197 11.77 -7.26 27.34
C ALA A 197 10.37 -7.90 27.42
N ALA A 198 10.25 -9.05 28.08
CA ALA A 198 8.96 -9.70 28.31
C ALA A 198 8.04 -8.85 29.20
N GLY A 199 8.58 -8.20 30.22
CA GLY A 199 7.88 -7.26 31.09
C GLY A 199 7.31 -6.07 30.32
N GLY A 200 8.11 -5.42 29.48
CA GLY A 200 7.67 -4.31 28.63
C GLY A 200 6.55 -4.72 27.66
N ILE A 201 6.66 -5.90 27.03
CA ILE A 201 5.60 -6.43 26.16
C ILE A 201 4.29 -6.66 26.94
N LEU A 202 4.36 -7.18 28.16
CA LEU A 202 3.17 -7.39 28.99
C LEU A 202 2.51 -6.07 29.41
N GLU A 203 3.30 -5.04 29.69
CA GLU A 203 2.79 -3.70 29.99
C GLU A 203 2.08 -3.09 28.78
N ASP A 204 2.71 -3.13 27.61
CA ASP A 204 2.11 -2.67 26.35
C ASP A 204 0.80 -3.41 26.04
N MET A 205 0.78 -4.73 26.22
CA MET A 205 -0.41 -5.57 26.04
C MET A 205 -1.52 -5.21 27.05
N SER A 206 -1.16 -4.85 28.28
CA SER A 206 -2.13 -4.38 29.29
C SER A 206 -2.78 -3.07 28.85
N VAL A 207 -2.00 -2.10 28.35
CA VAL A 207 -2.52 -0.84 27.82
C VAL A 207 -3.50 -1.08 26.66
N ILE A 208 -3.13 -1.95 25.72
CA ILE A 208 -3.99 -2.32 24.59
C ILE A 208 -5.29 -2.98 25.08
N THR A 209 -5.17 -3.93 26.03
CA THR A 209 -6.31 -4.65 26.59
C THR A 209 -7.29 -3.71 27.29
N ASN A 210 -6.79 -2.74 28.07
CA ASN A 210 -7.62 -1.76 28.75
C ASN A 210 -8.36 -0.87 27.75
N ARG A 211 -7.70 -0.38 26.70
CA ARG A 211 -8.35 0.41 25.64
C ARG A 211 -9.43 -0.36 24.89
N ILE A 212 -9.21 -1.66 24.64
CA ILE A 212 -10.24 -2.52 24.03
C ILE A 212 -11.41 -2.70 24.99
N ARG A 213 -11.16 -2.87 26.29
CA ARG A 213 -12.22 -2.98 27.32
C ARG A 213 -13.06 -1.70 27.37
N ASP A 214 -12.42 -0.53 27.39
CA ASP A 214 -13.12 0.76 27.40
C ASP A 214 -14.00 0.93 26.15
N LEU A 215 -13.50 0.48 24.99
CA LEU A 215 -14.29 0.45 23.75
C LEU A 215 -15.50 -0.49 23.86
N VAL A 216 -15.32 -1.69 24.42
CA VAL A 216 -16.43 -2.63 24.64
C VAL A 216 -17.49 -2.02 25.54
N THR A 217 -17.08 -1.45 26.68
CA THR A 217 -17.98 -0.77 27.62
C THR A 217 -18.76 0.35 26.92
N THR A 218 -18.07 1.21 26.18
CA THR A 218 -18.70 2.31 25.42
C THR A 218 -19.75 1.79 24.43
N LEU A 219 -19.43 0.70 23.71
CA LEU A 219 -20.34 0.11 22.72
C LEU A 219 -21.54 -0.61 23.36
N THR A 220 -21.40 -1.13 24.59
CA THR A 220 -22.49 -1.80 25.31
C THR A 220 -23.39 -0.85 26.08
N GLU A 221 -22.88 0.31 26.51
CA GLU A 221 -23.61 1.30 27.31
C GLU A 221 -24.29 2.38 26.45
N THR A 222 -23.95 2.50 25.17
CA THR A 222 -24.62 3.43 24.25
C THR A 222 -25.97 2.83 23.80
N PRO A 223 -27.13 3.37 24.23
CA PRO A 223 -28.41 2.88 23.76
C PRO A 223 -28.58 3.15 22.26
N ALA A 224 -29.22 2.24 21.54
CA ALA A 224 -29.66 2.49 20.18
C ALA A 224 -30.58 3.73 20.18
N GLU A 225 -30.35 4.67 19.26
CA GLU A 225 -31.27 5.80 19.09
C GLU A 225 -32.71 5.27 18.94
N PRO A 226 -33.71 5.87 19.62
CA PRO A 226 -35.09 5.47 19.44
C PRO A 226 -35.48 5.68 17.98
N GLU A 227 -35.97 4.62 17.33
CA GLU A 227 -36.57 4.72 16.00
C GLU A 227 -37.63 5.82 16.02
N ILE A 228 -37.39 6.88 15.24
CA ILE A 228 -38.35 7.96 15.06
C ILE A 228 -39.59 7.32 14.43
N PRO A 229 -40.76 7.30 15.11
CA PRO A 229 -41.96 6.70 14.53
C PRO A 229 -42.33 7.47 13.26
N PRO A 230 -42.80 6.76 12.20
CA PRO A 230 -43.15 7.40 10.95
C PRO A 230 -44.20 8.50 11.18
N LEU A 231 -43.95 9.66 10.59
CA LEU A 231 -44.87 10.80 10.62
C LEU A 231 -46.26 10.35 10.14
N PRO A 232 -47.35 10.72 10.85
CA PRO A 232 -48.69 10.35 10.43
C PRO A 232 -48.98 10.93 9.05
N GLU A 233 -49.43 10.07 8.13
CA GLU A 233 -49.85 10.47 6.79
C GLU A 233 -50.97 11.52 6.91
N GLU A 234 -50.76 12.70 6.30
CA GLU A 234 -51.78 13.74 6.25
C GLU A 234 -53.00 13.23 5.46
N PRO A 235 -54.23 13.39 5.98
CA PRO A 235 -55.43 12.99 5.27
C PRO A 235 -55.67 13.87 4.03
N ALA A 236 -55.93 13.20 2.91
CA ALA A 236 -56.24 13.78 1.60
C ALA A 236 -57.57 14.55 1.54
#